data_AF-A0A1I4JN88-F1
#
_entry.id   AF-A0A1I4JN88-F1
#
_cell.length_a   1.000
_cell.length_b   1.000
_cell.length_c   1.000
_cell.angle_alpha   90.00
_cell.angle_beta   90.00
_cell.angle_gamma   90.00
#
_symmetry.space_group_name_H-M   'P 1'
#
loop_
_entity.id
_entity.type
_entity.pdbx_description
1 polymer ?
#
loop_
_entity_poly.entity_id
_entity_poly.type
_entity_poly.pdbx_seq_one_letter_code
_entity_poly.pdbx_strand_id
1 'polypeptide(L)'
;MWDTKARIPFEPSLLTERSTPAERARLLSLIVERPGIAVEELHGMRIPGLFAALRSLHRAGLIRTDPAQPRFFERATRIYPAA
;
A
#
# COMPACT_ATOMS: atom_id res chain seq x y z
N MET A 1 20.02 21.60 -20.18
CA MET A 1 18.89 22.37 -19.63
C MET A 1 17.67 21.46 -19.67
N TRP A 2 17.24 20.89 -18.54
CA TRP A 2 16.03 20.06 -18.51
C TRP A 2 14.80 20.96 -18.57
N ASP A 3 13.89 20.67 -19.50
CA ASP A 3 12.63 21.39 -19.66
C ASP A 3 11.65 20.98 -18.54
N THR A 4 11.40 21.89 -17.60
CA THR A 4 10.48 21.71 -16.47
C THR A 4 9.01 21.97 -16.84
N LYS A 5 8.69 22.28 -18.11
CA LYS A 5 7.29 22.52 -18.55
C LYS A 5 6.54 21.25 -18.92
N ALA A 6 7.23 20.12 -19.12
CA ALA A 6 6.60 18.82 -19.29
C ALA A 6 6.04 18.32 -17.94
N ARG A 7 4.88 18.85 -17.54
CA ARG A 7 4.05 18.20 -16.52
C ARG A 7 3.56 16.88 -17.13
N ILE A 8 4.30 15.80 -16.87
CA ILE A 8 3.80 14.45 -17.14
C ILE A 8 2.47 14.33 -16.40
N PRO A 9 1.34 14.09 -17.09
CA PRO A 9 0.07 13.88 -16.41
C PRO A 9 0.26 12.69 -15.47
N PHE A 10 0.09 12.95 -14.17
CA PHE A 10 0.12 11.89 -13.18
C PHE A 10 -1.12 11.03 -13.40
N GLU A 11 -0.94 9.87 -14.02
CA GLU A 11 -1.99 8.88 -14.14
C GLU A 11 -2.10 8.05 -12.85
N PRO A 12 -3.21 8.14 -12.10
CA PRO A 12 -3.38 7.38 -10.86
C PRO A 12 -3.42 5.86 -11.09
N SER A 13 -3.82 5.42 -12.30
CA SER A 13 -3.80 4.03 -12.76
C SER A 13 -2.41 3.40 -12.68
N LEU A 14 -1.35 4.17 -12.99
CA LEU A 14 0.05 3.73 -12.91
C LEU A 14 0.53 3.39 -11.49
N LEU A 15 -0.21 3.79 -10.46
CA LEU A 15 0.04 3.38 -9.07
C LEU A 15 -0.75 2.15 -8.67
N THR A 16 -1.92 1.92 -9.25
CA THR A 16 -2.78 0.76 -8.95
C THR A 16 -2.38 -0.49 -9.74
N GLU A 17 -1.85 -0.33 -10.95
CA GLU A 17 -1.48 -1.44 -11.84
C GLU A 17 -0.10 -2.04 -11.57
N ARG A 18 0.68 -1.46 -10.64
CA ARG A 18 1.98 -2.00 -10.22
C ARG A 18 1.90 -3.22 -9.30
N SER A 19 0.68 -3.64 -8.90
CA SER A 19 0.47 -4.86 -8.11
C SER A 19 -0.41 -5.84 -8.87
N THR A 20 0.05 -7.08 -8.97
CA THR A 20 -0.70 -8.18 -9.56
C THR A 20 -1.79 -8.67 -8.58
N PRO A 21 -2.87 -9.32 -9.07
CA PRO A 21 -3.88 -9.92 -8.20
C PRO A 21 -3.29 -10.91 -7.18
N ALA A 22 -2.27 -11.68 -7.57
CA ALA A 22 -1.58 -12.62 -6.71
C ALA A 22 -0.81 -11.93 -5.57
N GLU A 23 -0.12 -10.82 -5.86
CA GLU A 23 0.57 -10.02 -4.84
C GLU A 23 -0.40 -9.41 -3.83
N ARG A 24 -1.56 -8.92 -4.31
CA ARG A 24 -2.61 -8.40 -3.43
C ARG A 24 -3.19 -9.50 -2.53
N ALA A 25 -3.47 -10.68 -3.08
CA ALA A 25 -3.97 -11.82 -2.32
C ALA A 25 -2.96 -12.26 -1.24
N ARG A 26 -1.68 -12.39 -1.60
CA ARG A 26 -0.61 -12.74 -0.67
C ARG A 26 -0.47 -11.71 0.45
N LEU A 27 -0.51 -10.42 0.11
CA LEU A 27 -0.43 -9.35 1.10
C LEU A 27 -1.65 -9.35 2.04
N LEU A 28 -2.84 -9.59 1.51
CA LEU A 28 -4.06 -9.70 2.31
C LEU A 28 -3.97 -10.89 3.28
N SER A 29 -3.56 -12.07 2.82
CA SER A 29 -3.34 -13.24 3.69
C SER A 29 -2.36 -12.93 4.82
N LEU A 30 -1.25 -12.26 4.52
CA LEU A 30 -0.26 -11.86 5.53
C LEU A 30 -0.85 -10.91 6.59
N ILE A 31 -1.67 -9.94 6.18
CA ILE A 31 -2.32 -8.99 7.09
C ILE A 31 -3.38 -9.70 7.95
N VAL A 32 -4.08 -10.69 7.41
CA VAL A 32 -5.05 -11.52 8.16
C VAL A 32 -4.33 -12.39 9.19
N GLU A 33 -3.19 -12.98 8.84
CA GLU A 33 -2.38 -13.79 9.76
C GLU A 33 -1.69 -12.95 10.85
N ARG A 34 -1.35 -11.69 10.53
CA ARG A 34 -0.67 -10.76 11.45
C ARG A 34 -1.37 -9.39 11.51
N PRO A 35 -2.56 -9.30 12.15
CA PRO A 35 -3.26 -8.03 12.29
C PRO A 35 -2.42 -7.02 13.07
N GLY A 36 -2.34 -5.79 12.56
CA GLY A 36 -1.56 -4.71 13.16
C GLY A 36 -0.08 -4.69 12.77
N ILE A 37 0.33 -5.50 11.78
CA ILE A 37 1.68 -5.44 11.21
C ILE A 37 2.02 -4.01 10.76
N ALA A 38 3.23 -3.55 11.09
CA ALA A 38 3.69 -2.22 10.71
C ALA A 38 4.12 -2.18 9.23
N VAL A 39 3.96 -1.03 8.59
CA VAL A 39 4.43 -0.79 7.21
C VAL A 39 5.94 -1.00 7.09
N GLU A 40 6.72 -0.63 8.11
CA GLU A 40 8.16 -0.90 8.13
C GLU A 40 8.49 -2.40 8.09
N GLU A 41 7.72 -3.23 8.80
CA GLU A 41 7.89 -4.68 8.76
C GLU A 41 7.57 -5.24 7.37
N LEU A 42 6.45 -4.81 6.77
CA LEU A 42 6.07 -5.18 5.40
C LEU A 42 7.12 -4.75 4.38
N HIS A 43 7.69 -3.55 4.57
CA HIS A 43 8.76 -3.03 3.71
C HIS A 43 10.04 -3.87 3.87
N GLY A 44 10.39 -4.30 5.08
CA GLY A 44 11.50 -5.19 5.36
C GLY A 44 11.40 -6.55 4.65
N MET A 45 10.19 -7.03 4.39
CA MET A 45 9.93 -8.27 3.65
C MET A 45 10.13 -8.13 2.13
N ARG A 46 10.44 -6.92 1.63
CA ARG A 46 10.70 -6.63 0.20
C ARG A 46 9.57 -7.09 -0.73
N ILE A 47 8.31 -6.90 -0.31
CA ILE A 47 7.13 -7.28 -1.09
C ILE A 47 7.06 -6.43 -2.37
N PRO A 48 7.09 -7.04 -3.58
CA PRO A 48 6.94 -6.31 -4.82
C PRO A 48 5.61 -5.56 -4.87
N GLY A 49 5.65 -4.31 -5.34
CA GLY A 49 4.44 -3.50 -5.44
C GLY A 49 3.75 -3.21 -4.10
N LEU A 50 4.43 -3.34 -2.95
CA LEU A 50 3.83 -3.21 -1.61
C LEU A 50 2.87 -2.02 -1.48
N PHE A 51 3.33 -0.80 -1.78
CA PHE A 51 2.50 0.38 -1.62
C PHE A 51 1.35 0.46 -2.64
N ALA A 52 1.52 -0.11 -3.83
CA ALA A 52 0.46 -0.24 -4.82
C ALA A 52 -0.63 -1.19 -4.32
N ALA A 53 -0.22 -2.36 -3.81
CA ALA A 53 -1.10 -3.36 -3.25
C ALA A 53 -1.83 -2.83 -2.01
N LEU A 54 -1.14 -2.18 -1.07
CA LEU A 54 -1.75 -1.58 0.11
C LEU A 54 -2.76 -0.49 -0.25
N ARG A 55 -2.44 0.40 -1.20
CA ARG A 55 -3.42 1.40 -1.70
C ARG A 55 -4.64 0.71 -2.30
N SER A 56 -4.43 -0.30 -3.13
CA SER A 56 -5.52 -1.04 -3.77
C SER A 56 -6.42 -1.73 -2.74
N LEU A 57 -5.85 -2.41 -1.74
CA LEU A 57 -6.60 -3.11 -0.70
C LEU A 57 -7.38 -2.13 0.19
N HIS A 58 -6.77 -1.00 0.56
CA HIS A 58 -7.44 0.02 1.35
C HIS A 58 -8.60 0.66 0.58
N ARG A 59 -8.40 0.97 -0.70
CA ARG A 59 -9.45 1.55 -1.56
C ARG A 59 -10.61 0.57 -1.77
N ALA A 60 -10.33 -0.73 -1.77
CA ALA A 60 -11.32 -1.80 -1.82
C ALA A 60 -12.02 -2.06 -0.48
N GLY A 61 -11.63 -1.36 0.60
CA GLY A 61 -12.20 -1.56 1.93
C GLY A 61 -11.84 -2.90 2.56
N LEU A 62 -10.76 -3.55 2.13
CA LEU A 62 -10.32 -4.86 2.64
C LEU A 62 -9.34 -4.75 3.82
N ILE A 63 -8.71 -3.58 3.98
CA ILE A 63 -7.80 -3.27 5.09
C ILE A 63 -8.09 -1.87 5.60
N ARG A 64 -7.71 -1.62 6.86
CA ARG A 64 -7.78 -0.32 7.52
C ARG A 64 -6.45 0.00 8.21
N THR A 65 -6.16 1.28 8.39
CA THR A 65 -4.99 1.76 9.14
C THR A 65 -5.41 2.36 10.48
N ASP A 66 -4.48 2.43 11.42
CA ASP A 66 -4.69 3.10 12.71
C ASP A 66 -5.04 4.59 12.51
N PRO A 67 -6.20 5.08 13.00
CA PRO A 67 -6.61 6.48 12.86
C PRO A 67 -5.71 7.46 13.61
N ALA A 68 -4.92 7.00 14.60
CA ALA A 68 -4.01 7.85 15.34
C ALA A 68 -2.83 8.37 14.50
N GLN A 69 -2.60 7.81 13.31
CA GLN A 69 -1.53 8.20 12.40
C GLN A 69 -2.10 8.86 11.13
N PRO A 70 -2.05 10.20 11.04
CA PRO A 70 -2.71 10.95 9.95
C PRO A 70 -2.00 10.82 8.60
N ARG A 71 -0.79 10.25 8.56
CA ARG A 71 0.02 10.11 7.34
C ARG A 71 0.04 8.66 6.89
N PHE A 72 -0.64 8.42 5.78
CA PHE A 72 -0.85 7.09 5.22
C PHE A 72 0.47 6.45 4.77
N PHE A 73 0.75 5.25 5.28
CA PHE A 73 1.95 4.44 5.04
C PHE A 73 3.29 5.05 5.49
N GLU A 74 3.30 5.80 6.59
CA GLU A 74 4.55 5.99 7.32
C GLU A 74 5.01 4.67 7.95
N ARG A 75 6.31 4.58 8.29
CA ARG A 75 6.93 3.36 8.83
C ARG A 75 6.17 2.74 10.01
N ALA A 76 5.70 3.60 10.92
CA ALA A 76 4.98 3.20 12.12
C ALA A 76 3.50 2.85 11.88
N THR A 77 2.97 3.06 10.66
CA THR A 77 1.55 2.84 10.38
C THR A 77 1.25 1.35 10.49
N ARG A 78 0.30 1.01 11.36
CA ARG A 78 -0.19 -0.35 11.54
C ARG A 78 -1.37 -0.62 10.62
N ILE A 79 -1.39 -1.83 10.06
CA ILE A 79 -2.38 -2.26 9.09
C ILE A 79 -3.18 -3.43 9.65
N TYR A 80 -4.49 -3.34 9.54
CA TYR A 80 -5.44 -4.32 10.03
C TYR A 80 -6.35 -4.78 8.89
N PRO A 81 -6.87 -6.02 8.92
CA PRO A 81 -7.98 -6.39 8.05
C PRO A 81 -9.19 -5.49 8.34
N ALA A 82 -9.94 -5.17 7.30
CA ALA A 82 -11.28 -4.64 7.46
C ALA A 82 -12.14 -5.77 8.04
N ALA A 83 -12.84 -5.48 9.13
CA ALA A 83 -13.68 -6.44 9.84
C ALA A 83 -14.93 -6.80 9.02
#